data_AF-A0A0T6A8E8-F1
#
_entry.id   AF-A0A0T6A8E8-F1
#
_cell.length_a   1.000
_cell.length_b   1.000
_cell.length_c   1.000
_cell.angle_alpha   90.00
_cell.angle_beta   90.00
_cell.angle_gamma   90.00
#
_symmetry.space_group_name_H-M   'P 1'
#
loop_
_entity.id
_entity.type
_entity.pdbx_description
1 polymer ?
#
loop_
_entity_poly.entity_id
_entity_poly.type
_entity_poly.pdbx_seq_one_letter_code
_entity_poly.pdbx_strand_id
1 'polypeptide(L)'
;MYKTIYVPVDNSEHSNAAIEVAVALGRAFGANLVGSHVYAARMHDYRFRQMEYTLPPEYQGEEEMEKQRRIHDSLITMGLQLISDSYLEVMAQKAAAEGLTCRKVMIDGKNYAELVRDIRGSNYDLVVIGALGMGAVKPSSLGSVCERVVRRIETDTLVVKSVIPPHALPEAPIVVGIDGSLQSYAGLQAGIALGKAFDRRVEAVGVYDPVLHYTVFHSLADILTEKAAKVFKFKEQEQLHEEVIDTGLAKIYQSHLEVAREVARDQGVDLKITLLDGKAYDRILRYVRQTEAWMLVLGRIGVHSDDRLDIGSNTENLLRLAPCHVLITSRKFYPPMDVKAEASIAWTPEAEQRMEKVPGFVKAIARTAVLRFAMERGHSVITNAVIEQVMDIFMPRRTAEKAQKLAFELAVEHVRESEIPAYICRACGHTVRGVQPAVCVVCNAEAAEFEKVDKMAVEALAASEGAIRDEETFDGVKLRWTEEANRVLRMAPSGYMRRRAKARIEKLARVQQLEVISKELAWPIVAEVVEEQMLMQDRDSLTPEQHMLRATRATGRTDDLFTWTEEAVARLHRVPEGYMRDMTKKRVEEVAVERATREITLEIVEAGIEAGKKIMSELIEAYNRTGQSPRQ
;
A
#
# COMPACT_ATOMS: atom_id res chain seq x y z
N MET A 1 8.07 -3.48 -22.44
CA MET A 1 7.13 -4.06 -21.45
C MET A 1 7.34 -5.56 -21.30
N TYR A 2 7.14 -6.31 -22.38
CA TYR A 2 7.41 -7.74 -22.43
C TYR A 2 8.74 -7.98 -23.16
N LYS A 3 9.64 -8.80 -22.61
CA LYS A 3 10.95 -9.12 -23.21
C LYS A 3 10.98 -10.52 -23.84
N THR A 4 10.24 -11.48 -23.27
CA THR A 4 10.14 -12.84 -23.79
C THR A 4 8.69 -13.30 -23.90
N ILE A 5 8.22 -13.57 -25.12
CA ILE A 5 6.85 -13.99 -25.41
C ILE A 5 6.83 -15.47 -25.76
N TYR A 6 6.04 -16.24 -25.01
CA TYR A 6 5.86 -17.68 -25.19
C TYR A 6 4.58 -17.99 -25.96
N VAL A 7 4.67 -18.80 -27.01
CA VAL A 7 3.56 -19.08 -27.92
C VAL A 7 3.42 -20.59 -28.11
N PRO A 8 2.44 -21.23 -27.43
CA PRO A 8 2.06 -22.59 -27.74
C PRO A 8 1.44 -22.66 -29.14
N VAL A 9 1.94 -23.56 -29.97
CA VAL A 9 1.46 -23.75 -31.35
C VAL A 9 0.87 -25.13 -31.55
N ASP A 10 -0.17 -25.25 -32.37
CA ASP A 10 -0.75 -26.55 -32.76
C ASP A 10 -1.29 -26.56 -34.20
N ASN A 11 -0.99 -25.53 -34.99
CA ASN A 11 -1.46 -25.33 -36.37
C ASN A 11 -2.99 -25.19 -36.54
N SER A 12 -3.74 -25.01 -35.44
CA SER A 12 -5.12 -24.55 -35.53
C SER A 12 -5.19 -23.09 -35.99
N GLU A 13 -6.35 -22.66 -36.50
CA GLU A 13 -6.54 -21.27 -36.93
C GLU A 13 -6.25 -20.26 -35.82
N HIS A 14 -6.67 -20.55 -34.58
CA HIS A 14 -6.41 -19.69 -33.43
C HIS A 14 -4.94 -19.70 -33.00
N SER A 15 -4.25 -20.84 -33.11
CA SER A 15 -2.80 -20.90 -32.89
C SER A 15 -2.05 -20.08 -33.93
N ASN A 16 -2.47 -20.15 -35.20
CA ASN A 16 -1.85 -19.37 -36.27
C ASN A 16 -2.12 -17.87 -36.11
N ALA A 17 -3.33 -17.48 -35.69
CA ALA A 17 -3.63 -16.10 -35.30
C ALA A 17 -2.81 -15.65 -34.08
N ALA A 18 -2.56 -16.55 -33.12
CA ALA A 18 -1.71 -16.27 -31.97
C ALA A 18 -0.25 -16.00 -32.37
N ILE A 19 0.27 -16.70 -33.38
CA ILE A 19 1.59 -16.41 -33.94
C ILE A 19 1.63 -14.99 -34.52
N GLU A 20 0.64 -14.59 -35.33
CA GLU A 20 0.56 -13.25 -35.92
C GLU A 20 0.57 -12.15 -34.84
N VAL A 21 -0.27 -12.31 -33.82
CA VAL A 21 -0.35 -11.37 -32.69
C VAL A 21 0.98 -11.33 -31.93
N ALA A 22 1.60 -12.48 -31.68
CA ALA A 22 2.88 -12.56 -30.96
C ALA A 22 4.03 -11.92 -31.75
N VAL A 23 4.08 -12.10 -33.08
CA VAL A 23 5.07 -11.45 -33.95
C VAL A 23 4.88 -9.94 -33.95
N ALA A 24 3.65 -9.45 -34.05
CA ALA A 24 3.36 -8.02 -33.98
C ALA A 24 3.76 -7.40 -32.63
N LEU A 25 3.49 -8.11 -31.53
CA LEU A 25 3.94 -7.73 -30.18
C LEU A 25 5.47 -7.76 -30.06
N GLY A 26 6.10 -8.79 -30.62
CA GLY A 26 7.55 -8.96 -30.66
C GLY A 26 8.23 -7.78 -31.33
N ARG A 27 7.71 -7.34 -32.48
CA ARG A 27 8.19 -6.14 -33.19
C ARG A 27 7.97 -4.87 -32.38
N ALA A 28 6.77 -4.67 -31.84
CA ALA A 28 6.44 -3.45 -31.12
C ALA A 28 7.26 -3.26 -29.83
N PHE A 29 7.63 -4.36 -29.16
CA PHE A 29 8.36 -4.31 -27.89
C PHE A 29 9.83 -4.74 -27.98
N GLY A 30 10.32 -5.17 -29.14
CA GLY A 30 11.65 -5.76 -29.30
C GLY A 30 11.82 -7.05 -28.49
N ALA A 31 10.76 -7.86 -28.41
CA ALA A 31 10.73 -9.05 -27.57
C ALA A 31 11.24 -10.29 -28.32
N ASN A 32 11.89 -11.20 -27.60
CA ASN A 32 12.25 -12.53 -28.09
C ASN A 32 11.01 -13.43 -28.09
N LEU A 33 10.89 -14.26 -29.12
CA LEU A 33 9.79 -15.20 -29.25
C LEU A 33 10.24 -16.62 -28.90
N VAL A 34 9.35 -17.36 -28.27
CA VAL A 34 9.54 -18.79 -27.96
C VAL A 34 8.33 -19.55 -28.46
N GLY A 35 8.50 -20.30 -29.54
CA GLY A 35 7.48 -21.23 -30.02
C GLY A 35 7.57 -22.54 -29.25
N SER A 36 6.42 -23.07 -28.82
CA SER A 36 6.37 -24.35 -28.11
C SER A 36 5.31 -25.28 -28.67
N HIS A 37 5.67 -26.55 -28.88
CA HIS A 37 4.71 -27.61 -29.18
C HIS A 37 4.90 -28.80 -28.25
N VAL A 38 3.78 -29.30 -27.72
CA VAL A 38 3.76 -30.52 -26.90
C VAL A 38 3.08 -31.63 -27.69
N TYR A 39 3.84 -32.69 -27.97
CA TYR A 39 3.35 -33.90 -28.60
C TYR A 39 3.29 -35.05 -27.58
N ALA A 40 2.57 -36.12 -27.92
CA ALA A 40 2.16 -37.14 -26.96
C ALA A 40 2.59 -38.56 -27.38
N ALA A 41 3.86 -38.76 -27.72
CA ALA A 41 4.35 -40.03 -28.25
C ALA A 41 4.15 -41.17 -27.23
N ARG A 42 4.58 -40.97 -25.98
CA ARG A 42 4.43 -41.98 -24.91
C ARG A 42 2.98 -42.38 -24.63
N MET A 43 2.05 -41.42 -24.72
CA MET A 43 0.63 -41.71 -24.50
C MET A 43 0.03 -42.49 -25.66
N HIS A 44 0.49 -42.23 -26.89
CA HIS A 44 0.11 -42.99 -28.07
C HIS A 44 0.60 -44.44 -27.97
N ASP A 45 1.87 -44.64 -27.61
CA ASP A 45 2.47 -45.97 -27.43
C ASP A 45 1.74 -46.77 -26.34
N TYR A 46 1.36 -46.12 -25.24
CA TYR A 46 0.55 -46.77 -24.21
C TYR A 46 -0.81 -47.24 -24.73
N ARG A 47 -1.49 -46.44 -25.58
CA ARG A 47 -2.77 -46.83 -26.18
C ARG A 47 -2.60 -47.94 -27.21
N PHE A 48 -1.56 -47.90 -28.02
CA PHE A 48 -1.22 -49.00 -28.92
C PHE A 48 -1.07 -50.32 -28.15
N ARG A 49 -0.34 -50.31 -27.03
CA ARG A 49 -0.17 -51.48 -26.15
C ARG A 49 -1.49 -52.02 -25.58
N GLN A 50 -2.46 -51.15 -25.30
CA GLN A 50 -3.79 -51.58 -24.86
C GLN A 50 -4.62 -52.18 -25.99
N MET A 51 -4.35 -51.84 -27.25
CA MET A 51 -5.09 -52.30 -28.42
C MET A 51 -4.51 -53.58 -29.03
N GLU A 52 -3.39 -54.10 -28.51
CA GLU A 52 -2.68 -55.25 -29.09
C GLU A 52 -3.57 -56.48 -29.25
N TYR A 53 -4.48 -56.73 -28.31
CA TYR A 53 -5.43 -57.84 -28.36
C TYR A 53 -6.47 -57.73 -29.49
N THR A 54 -6.62 -56.54 -30.08
CA THR A 54 -7.56 -56.26 -31.19
C THR A 54 -6.89 -56.37 -32.56
N LEU A 55 -5.56 -56.56 -32.61
CA LEU A 55 -4.84 -56.71 -33.87
C LEU A 55 -5.24 -58.02 -34.57
N PRO A 56 -5.22 -58.08 -35.91
CA PRO A 56 -5.52 -59.32 -36.64
C PRO A 56 -4.62 -60.48 -36.19
N PRO A 57 -5.09 -61.75 -36.26
CA PRO A 57 -4.36 -62.92 -35.75
C PRO A 57 -2.92 -63.07 -36.28
N GLU A 58 -2.67 -62.64 -37.52
CA GLU A 58 -1.34 -62.66 -38.14
C GLU A 58 -0.30 -61.78 -37.42
N TYR A 59 -0.73 -60.78 -36.64
CA TYR A 59 0.15 -59.90 -35.87
C TYR A 59 0.25 -60.27 -34.38
N GLN A 60 -0.58 -61.20 -33.88
CA GLN A 60 -0.65 -61.53 -32.44
C GLN A 60 0.45 -62.49 -31.96
N GLY A 61 1.25 -63.04 -32.88
CA GLY A 61 2.43 -63.85 -32.53
C GLY A 61 3.50 -63.01 -31.83
N GLU A 62 4.21 -63.60 -30.86
CA GLU A 62 5.17 -62.88 -30.00
C GLU A 62 6.24 -62.09 -30.78
N GLU A 63 6.89 -62.72 -31.76
CA GLU A 63 7.92 -62.06 -32.58
C GLU A 63 7.36 -60.89 -33.42
N GLU A 64 6.18 -61.09 -34.02
CA GLU A 64 5.55 -60.04 -34.84
C GLU A 64 5.04 -58.91 -33.95
N MET A 65 4.48 -59.20 -32.76
CA MET A 65 4.08 -58.21 -31.76
C MET A 65 5.25 -57.31 -31.34
N GLU A 66 6.40 -57.90 -31.01
CA GLU A 66 7.60 -57.11 -30.67
C GLU A 66 8.06 -56.23 -31.84
N LYS A 67 8.02 -56.77 -33.05
CA LYS A 67 8.35 -56.02 -34.27
C LYS A 67 7.38 -54.87 -34.50
N GLN A 68 6.07 -55.09 -34.34
CA GLN A 68 5.06 -54.03 -34.45
C GLN A 68 5.26 -52.93 -33.41
N ARG A 69 5.57 -53.28 -32.14
CA ARG A 69 5.92 -52.29 -31.11
C ARG A 69 7.13 -51.44 -31.51
N ARG A 70 8.23 -52.08 -31.94
CA ARG A 70 9.44 -51.36 -32.37
C ARG A 70 9.17 -50.41 -33.55
N ILE A 71 8.45 -50.89 -34.56
CA ILE A 71 8.10 -50.10 -35.75
C ILE A 71 7.20 -48.93 -35.36
N HIS A 72 6.13 -49.20 -34.61
CA HIS A 72 5.18 -48.19 -34.17
C HIS A 72 5.85 -47.11 -33.32
N ASP A 73 6.57 -47.49 -32.26
CA ASP A 73 7.24 -46.55 -31.35
C ASP A 73 8.21 -45.63 -32.14
N SER A 74 8.97 -46.19 -33.09
CA SER A 74 9.88 -45.41 -33.93
C SER A 74 9.16 -44.49 -34.93
N LEU A 75 8.18 -45.00 -35.65
CA LEU A 75 7.49 -44.24 -36.71
C LEU A 75 6.61 -43.13 -36.13
N ILE A 76 5.90 -43.42 -35.03
CA ILE A 76 5.04 -42.43 -34.38
C ILE A 76 5.89 -41.36 -33.70
N THR A 77 6.94 -41.72 -32.97
CA THR A 77 7.81 -40.73 -32.33
C THR A 77 8.44 -39.82 -33.38
N MET A 78 9.03 -40.38 -34.44
CA MET A 78 9.62 -39.59 -35.53
C MET A 78 8.56 -38.73 -36.23
N GLY A 79 7.39 -39.30 -36.55
CA GLY A 79 6.30 -38.60 -37.22
C GLY A 79 5.78 -37.42 -36.39
N LEU A 80 5.53 -37.63 -35.09
CA LEU A 80 5.09 -36.56 -34.19
C LEU A 80 6.15 -35.47 -34.01
N GLN A 81 7.44 -35.83 -33.94
CA GLN A 81 8.52 -34.85 -33.89
C GLN A 81 8.61 -34.02 -35.17
N LEU A 82 8.50 -34.64 -36.34
CA LEU A 82 8.51 -33.93 -37.63
C LEU A 82 7.31 -32.98 -37.78
N ILE A 83 6.12 -33.41 -37.37
CA ILE A 83 4.92 -32.56 -37.36
C ILE A 83 5.12 -31.38 -36.39
N SER A 84 5.65 -31.65 -35.20
CA SER A 84 5.92 -30.63 -34.19
C SER A 84 6.92 -29.59 -34.68
N ASP A 85 8.01 -30.02 -35.31
CA ASP A 85 9.02 -29.12 -35.88
C ASP A 85 8.42 -28.28 -37.01
N SER A 86 7.58 -28.88 -37.86
CA SER A 86 6.88 -28.17 -38.94
C SER A 86 5.98 -27.04 -38.40
N TYR A 87 5.26 -27.27 -37.31
CA TYR A 87 4.44 -26.23 -36.67
C TYR A 87 5.27 -25.08 -36.09
N LEU A 88 6.40 -25.42 -35.47
CA LEU A 88 7.33 -24.42 -34.92
C LEU A 88 8.05 -23.64 -36.02
N GLU A 89 8.33 -24.27 -37.16
CA GLU A 89 8.98 -23.66 -38.30
C GLU A 89 8.13 -22.55 -38.92
N VAL A 90 6.80 -22.74 -39.00
CA VAL A 90 5.87 -21.69 -39.45
C VAL A 90 6.02 -20.42 -38.61
N MET A 91 6.12 -20.55 -37.29
CA MET A 91 6.34 -19.42 -36.40
C MET A 91 7.74 -18.82 -36.56
N ALA A 92 8.77 -19.66 -36.67
CA ALA A 92 10.15 -19.21 -36.84
C ALA A 92 10.34 -18.40 -38.12
N GLN A 93 9.72 -18.83 -39.23
CA GLN A 93 9.75 -18.11 -40.51
C GLN A 93 9.08 -16.73 -40.42
N LYS A 94 7.90 -16.65 -39.79
CA LYS A 94 7.20 -15.36 -39.58
C LYS A 94 7.99 -14.42 -38.67
N ALA A 95 8.61 -14.94 -37.62
CA ALA A 95 9.48 -14.16 -36.75
C ALA A 95 10.72 -13.64 -37.51
N ALA A 96 11.37 -14.50 -38.29
CA ALA A 96 12.56 -14.14 -39.08
C ALA A 96 12.26 -13.09 -40.15
N ALA A 97 11.08 -13.15 -40.79
CA ALA A 97 10.63 -12.15 -41.76
C ALA A 97 10.55 -10.73 -41.15
N GLU A 98 10.28 -10.63 -39.85
CA GLU A 98 10.23 -9.36 -39.10
C GLU A 98 11.53 -9.09 -38.31
N GLY A 99 12.59 -9.87 -38.53
CA GLY A 99 13.90 -9.70 -37.88
C GLY A 99 13.93 -10.08 -36.39
N LEU A 100 12.97 -10.89 -35.92
CA LEU A 100 12.86 -11.30 -34.52
C LEU A 100 13.54 -12.65 -34.26
N THR A 101 14.13 -12.80 -33.07
CA THR A 101 14.68 -14.09 -32.63
C THR A 101 13.56 -15.01 -32.15
N CYS A 102 13.51 -16.23 -32.70
CA CYS A 102 12.55 -17.26 -32.30
C CYS A 102 13.27 -18.53 -31.82
N ARG A 103 13.04 -18.93 -30.56
CA ARG A 103 13.50 -20.21 -30.02
C ARG A 103 12.41 -21.26 -30.15
N LYS A 104 12.73 -22.42 -30.73
CA LYS A 104 11.83 -23.58 -30.84
C LYS A 104 11.96 -24.47 -29.59
N VAL A 105 10.84 -24.84 -28.99
CA VAL A 105 10.76 -25.75 -27.83
C VAL A 105 9.80 -26.89 -28.17
N MET A 106 10.29 -28.12 -28.04
CA MET A 106 9.50 -29.31 -28.32
C MET A 106 9.52 -30.22 -27.09
N ILE A 107 8.34 -30.67 -26.64
CA ILE A 107 8.21 -31.43 -25.40
C ILE A 107 7.32 -32.66 -25.64
N ASP A 108 7.77 -33.83 -25.19
CA ASP A 108 6.94 -35.04 -25.15
C ASP A 108 6.19 -35.12 -23.83
N GLY A 109 4.86 -35.29 -23.89
CA GLY A 109 4.04 -35.52 -22.72
C GLY A 109 2.60 -35.08 -22.89
N LYS A 110 1.94 -34.82 -21.76
CA LYS A 110 0.54 -34.38 -21.74
C LYS A 110 0.47 -32.87 -21.95
N ASN A 111 -0.15 -32.43 -23.06
CA ASN A 111 -0.16 -31.04 -23.55
C ASN A 111 -0.16 -29.97 -22.47
N TYR A 112 -1.29 -29.76 -21.77
CA TYR A 112 -1.40 -28.69 -20.77
C TYR A 112 -0.42 -28.84 -19.60
N ALA A 113 -0.05 -30.07 -19.23
CA ALA A 113 0.81 -30.32 -18.07
C ALA A 113 2.25 -29.91 -18.36
N GLU A 114 2.75 -30.28 -19.55
CA GLU A 114 4.09 -29.89 -20.00
C GLU A 114 4.19 -28.40 -20.31
N LEU A 115 3.15 -27.80 -20.92
CA LEU A 115 3.09 -26.34 -21.11
C LEU A 115 3.16 -25.62 -19.77
N VAL A 116 2.34 -26.00 -18.79
CA VAL A 116 2.36 -25.40 -17.45
C VAL A 116 3.73 -25.59 -16.79
N ARG A 117 4.33 -26.78 -16.89
CA ARG A 117 5.66 -27.06 -16.32
C ARG A 117 6.73 -26.17 -16.93
N ASP A 118 6.77 -26.03 -18.25
CA ASP A 118 7.74 -25.20 -18.95
C ASP A 118 7.55 -23.71 -18.65
N ILE A 119 6.30 -23.23 -18.64
CA ILE A 119 5.98 -21.83 -18.33
C ILE A 119 6.37 -21.48 -16.90
N ARG A 120 6.07 -22.35 -15.91
CA ARG A 120 6.43 -22.10 -14.50
C ARG A 120 7.93 -22.27 -14.23
N GLY A 121 8.61 -23.11 -15.01
CA GLY A 121 10.05 -23.33 -14.90
C GLY A 121 10.91 -22.29 -15.61
N SER A 122 10.30 -21.36 -16.35
CA SER A 122 10.98 -20.38 -17.20
C SER A 122 10.51 -18.95 -16.90
N ASN A 123 11.34 -17.96 -17.22
CA ASN A 123 11.03 -16.55 -17.00
C ASN A 123 10.36 -15.89 -18.21
N TYR A 124 9.23 -16.44 -18.65
CA TYR A 124 8.44 -15.82 -19.73
C TYR A 124 7.65 -14.63 -19.19
N ASP A 125 7.58 -13.58 -19.99
CA ASP A 125 6.90 -12.34 -19.61
C ASP A 125 5.41 -12.35 -19.95
N LEU A 126 5.07 -13.00 -21.06
CA LEU A 126 3.73 -13.10 -21.64
C LEU A 126 3.57 -14.46 -22.32
N VAL A 127 2.43 -15.11 -22.12
CA VAL A 127 1.99 -16.28 -22.88
C VAL A 127 0.91 -15.83 -23.87
N VAL A 128 1.11 -16.09 -25.16
CA VAL A 128 0.08 -15.84 -26.21
C VAL A 128 -0.41 -17.19 -26.70
N ILE A 129 -1.68 -17.50 -26.43
CA ILE A 129 -2.26 -18.83 -26.72
C ILE A 129 -3.55 -18.71 -27.50
N GLY A 130 -3.74 -19.57 -28.50
CA GLY A 130 -4.99 -19.68 -29.24
C GLY A 130 -6.14 -20.15 -28.34
N ALA A 131 -7.33 -19.56 -28.50
CA ALA A 131 -8.48 -19.94 -27.69
C ALA A 131 -8.96 -21.37 -27.95
N LEU A 132 -8.86 -21.84 -29.20
CA LEU A 132 -9.27 -23.17 -29.63
C LEU A 132 -8.08 -23.89 -30.29
N GLY A 133 -8.07 -25.22 -30.21
CA GLY A 133 -7.08 -26.06 -30.90
C GLY A 133 -7.71 -26.89 -32.02
N MET A 134 -6.93 -27.75 -32.67
CA MET A 134 -7.38 -28.53 -33.84
C MET A 134 -8.63 -29.41 -33.59
N GLY A 135 -8.86 -29.86 -32.34
CA GLY A 135 -10.00 -30.70 -31.97
C GLY A 135 -11.28 -29.94 -31.63
N ALA A 136 -11.36 -28.64 -31.93
CA ALA A 136 -12.54 -27.83 -31.61
C ALA A 136 -13.77 -28.26 -32.43
N VAL A 137 -14.94 -28.20 -31.81
CA VAL A 137 -16.23 -28.44 -32.45
C VAL A 137 -17.03 -27.13 -32.49
N LYS A 138 -18.03 -27.03 -33.36
CA LYS A 138 -18.83 -25.80 -33.57
C LYS A 138 -19.30 -25.07 -32.28
N PRO A 139 -19.73 -25.74 -31.19
CA PRO A 139 -20.15 -25.04 -29.96
C PRO A 139 -18.99 -24.63 -29.03
N SER A 140 -17.73 -24.94 -29.36
CA SER A 140 -16.59 -24.64 -28.49
C SER A 140 -16.28 -23.14 -28.45
N SER A 141 -16.27 -22.54 -27.27
CA SER A 141 -15.87 -21.13 -27.04
C SER A 141 -14.48 -20.97 -26.43
N LEU A 142 -13.95 -22.06 -25.83
CA LEU A 142 -12.63 -22.13 -25.22
C LEU A 142 -12.14 -23.59 -25.22
N GLY A 143 -10.88 -23.81 -25.59
CA GLY A 143 -10.25 -25.12 -25.66
C GLY A 143 -9.77 -25.59 -24.30
N SER A 144 -9.84 -26.90 -24.07
CA SER A 144 -9.50 -27.51 -22.78
C SER A 144 -8.02 -27.32 -22.38
N VAL A 145 -7.11 -27.28 -23.36
CA VAL A 145 -5.69 -26.99 -23.11
C VAL A 145 -5.52 -25.54 -22.69
N CYS A 146 -6.08 -24.59 -23.45
CA CYS A 146 -6.04 -23.16 -23.12
C CYS A 146 -6.58 -22.90 -21.71
N GLU A 147 -7.76 -23.41 -21.40
CA GLU A 147 -8.39 -23.25 -20.08
C GLU A 147 -7.51 -23.80 -18.95
N ARG A 148 -6.99 -25.03 -19.11
CA ARG A 148 -6.16 -25.66 -18.07
C ARG A 148 -4.83 -24.96 -17.85
N VAL A 149 -4.23 -24.42 -18.91
CA VAL A 149 -2.99 -23.64 -18.86
C VAL A 149 -3.26 -22.31 -18.16
N VAL A 150 -4.25 -21.54 -18.62
CA VAL A 150 -4.60 -20.24 -18.03
C VAL A 150 -4.84 -20.38 -16.53
N ARG A 151 -5.56 -21.41 -16.08
CA ARG A 151 -5.83 -21.66 -14.65
C ARG A 151 -4.63 -22.09 -13.80
N ARG A 152 -3.46 -22.36 -14.38
CA ARG A 152 -2.32 -22.95 -13.64
C ARG A 152 -1.02 -22.18 -13.77
N ILE A 153 -1.04 -21.08 -14.52
CA ILE A 153 0.11 -20.19 -14.69
C ILE A 153 -0.18 -18.84 -14.06
N GLU A 154 0.87 -18.19 -13.58
CA GLU A 154 0.84 -16.82 -13.02
C GLU A 154 1.53 -15.83 -13.96
N THR A 155 1.82 -16.23 -15.20
CA THR A 155 2.32 -15.34 -16.25
C THR A 155 1.15 -14.57 -16.84
N ASP A 156 1.38 -13.33 -17.27
CA ASP A 156 0.40 -12.61 -18.09
C ASP A 156 0.05 -13.47 -19.30
N THR A 157 -1.24 -13.58 -19.62
CA THR A 157 -1.71 -14.50 -20.67
C THR A 157 -2.67 -13.80 -21.60
N LEU A 158 -2.32 -13.72 -22.89
CA LEU A 158 -3.18 -13.25 -23.96
C LEU A 158 -3.82 -14.45 -24.66
N VAL A 159 -5.15 -14.54 -24.56
CA VAL A 159 -5.95 -15.57 -25.23
C VAL A 159 -6.51 -15.03 -26.53
N VAL A 160 -6.11 -15.63 -27.63
CA VAL A 160 -6.44 -15.19 -28.99
C VAL A 160 -7.74 -15.85 -29.45
N LYS A 161 -8.85 -15.12 -29.25
CA LYS A 161 -10.22 -15.57 -29.55
C LYS A 161 -10.73 -15.28 -30.96
N SER A 162 -10.07 -14.43 -31.72
CA SER A 162 -10.47 -14.10 -33.10
C SER A 162 -9.35 -14.47 -34.06
N VAL A 163 -9.73 -15.00 -35.22
CA VAL A 163 -8.84 -15.23 -36.37
C VAL A 163 -8.83 -14.05 -37.34
N ILE A 164 -9.67 -13.03 -37.06
CA ILE A 164 -9.71 -11.80 -37.82
C ILE A 164 -8.40 -11.03 -37.54
N PRO A 165 -7.66 -10.63 -38.58
CA PRO A 165 -6.41 -9.91 -38.40
C PRO A 165 -6.59 -8.60 -37.62
N PRO A 166 -5.61 -8.19 -36.79
CA PRO A 166 -5.70 -6.95 -36.02
C PRO A 166 -5.95 -5.69 -36.86
N HIS A 167 -5.53 -5.64 -38.12
CA HIS A 167 -5.73 -4.47 -38.98
C HIS A 167 -7.15 -4.34 -39.53
N ALA A 168 -7.98 -5.39 -39.43
CA ALA A 168 -9.33 -5.38 -40.01
C ALA A 168 -10.36 -4.62 -39.17
N LEU A 169 -10.06 -4.31 -37.91
CA LEU A 169 -10.94 -3.57 -37.00
C LEU A 169 -10.21 -2.37 -36.38
N PRO A 170 -9.70 -1.40 -37.17
CA PRO A 170 -8.78 -0.37 -36.67
C PRO A 170 -9.38 0.50 -35.56
N GLU A 171 -10.69 0.74 -35.58
CA GLU A 171 -11.37 1.60 -34.60
C GLU A 171 -11.74 0.91 -33.28
N ALA A 172 -11.67 -0.42 -33.23
CA ALA A 172 -12.10 -1.19 -32.06
C ALA A 172 -11.20 -0.91 -30.82
N PRO A 173 -11.78 -0.51 -29.67
CA PRO A 173 -10.98 -0.12 -28.51
C PRO A 173 -10.38 -1.31 -27.77
N ILE A 174 -9.37 -1.04 -26.94
CA ILE A 174 -8.93 -1.92 -25.86
C ILE A 174 -9.68 -1.52 -24.60
N VAL A 175 -10.45 -2.44 -24.02
CA VAL A 175 -11.21 -2.21 -22.79
C VAL A 175 -10.46 -2.81 -21.62
N VAL A 176 -10.24 -2.05 -20.55
CA VAL A 176 -9.57 -2.49 -19.33
C VAL A 176 -10.57 -2.51 -18.16
N GLY A 177 -10.71 -3.65 -17.49
CA GLY A 177 -11.50 -3.75 -16.27
C GLY A 177 -10.73 -3.23 -15.06
N ILE A 178 -11.28 -2.23 -14.36
CA ILE A 178 -10.69 -1.61 -13.17
C ILE A 178 -11.57 -1.89 -11.95
N ASP A 179 -10.99 -2.57 -10.97
CA ASP A 179 -11.64 -2.90 -9.69
C ASP A 179 -10.88 -2.38 -8.47
N GLY A 180 -9.78 -1.64 -8.69
CA GLY A 180 -8.90 -1.12 -7.64
C GLY A 180 -7.79 -2.07 -7.21
N SER A 181 -7.76 -3.32 -7.70
CA SER A 181 -6.69 -4.27 -7.41
C SER A 181 -5.37 -3.89 -8.10
N LEU A 182 -4.26 -4.36 -7.54
CA LEU A 182 -2.94 -4.13 -8.14
C LEU A 182 -2.82 -4.80 -9.52
N GLN A 183 -3.56 -5.88 -9.76
CA GLN A 183 -3.56 -6.58 -11.04
C GLN A 183 -4.40 -5.86 -12.09
N SER A 184 -5.51 -5.21 -11.71
CA SER A 184 -6.26 -4.37 -12.67
C SER A 184 -5.48 -3.14 -13.09
N TYR A 185 -4.74 -2.50 -12.17
CA TYR A 185 -3.84 -1.40 -12.55
C TYR A 185 -2.63 -1.87 -13.39
N ALA A 186 -2.12 -3.08 -13.17
CA ALA A 186 -1.13 -3.68 -14.08
C ALA A 186 -1.75 -3.95 -15.46
N GLY A 187 -3.02 -4.37 -15.49
CA GLY A 187 -3.85 -4.46 -16.69
C GLY A 187 -3.95 -3.13 -17.43
N LEU A 188 -4.15 -2.02 -16.72
CA LEU A 188 -4.14 -0.68 -17.29
C LEU A 188 -2.80 -0.34 -17.95
N GLN A 189 -1.68 -0.60 -17.27
CA GLN A 189 -0.34 -0.39 -17.84
C GLN A 189 -0.15 -1.21 -19.13
N ALA A 190 -0.62 -2.46 -19.14
CA ALA A 190 -0.59 -3.32 -20.31
C ALA A 190 -1.48 -2.77 -21.43
N GLY A 191 -2.71 -2.37 -21.11
CA GLY A 191 -3.65 -1.79 -22.06
C GLY A 191 -3.11 -0.51 -22.71
N ILE A 192 -2.48 0.38 -21.93
CA ILE A 192 -1.84 1.60 -22.45
C ILE A 192 -0.67 1.27 -23.37
N ALA A 193 0.21 0.35 -22.96
CA ALA A 193 1.36 -0.05 -23.77
C ALA A 193 0.91 -0.70 -25.10
N LEU A 194 -0.13 -1.52 -25.07
CA LEU A 194 -0.73 -2.13 -26.25
C LEU A 194 -1.44 -1.09 -27.12
N GLY A 195 -2.17 -0.14 -26.52
CA GLY A 195 -2.80 0.96 -27.22
C GLY A 195 -1.79 1.78 -28.03
N LYS A 196 -0.64 2.11 -27.41
CA LYS A 196 0.48 2.78 -28.11
C LYS A 196 1.12 1.92 -29.20
N ALA A 197 1.29 0.62 -28.95
CA ALA A 197 1.91 -0.31 -29.89
C ALA A 197 1.06 -0.57 -31.15
N PHE A 198 -0.26 -0.56 -31.01
CA PHE A 198 -1.21 -0.86 -32.09
C PHE A 198 -2.00 0.35 -32.58
N ASP A 199 -1.68 1.55 -32.09
CA ASP A 199 -2.41 2.79 -32.36
C ASP A 199 -3.93 2.67 -32.12
N ARG A 200 -4.28 2.21 -30.92
CA ARG A 200 -5.67 1.95 -30.51
C ARG A 200 -6.07 2.74 -29.28
N ARG A 201 -7.32 3.20 -29.27
CA ARG A 201 -7.92 3.82 -28.09
C ARG A 201 -8.05 2.82 -26.94
N VAL A 202 -7.81 3.31 -25.73
CA VAL A 202 -7.94 2.54 -24.49
C VAL A 202 -9.08 3.14 -23.67
N GLU A 203 -9.98 2.29 -23.19
CA GLU A 203 -11.09 2.67 -22.32
C GLU A 203 -11.02 1.84 -21.03
N ALA A 204 -11.37 2.45 -19.90
CA ALA A 204 -11.43 1.77 -18.60
C ALA A 204 -12.86 1.68 -18.10
N VAL A 205 -13.22 0.49 -17.61
CA VAL A 205 -14.57 0.19 -17.11
C VAL A 205 -14.48 -0.34 -15.69
N GLY A 206 -15.24 0.26 -14.78
CA GLY A 206 -15.43 -0.20 -13.42
C GLY A 206 -16.87 -0.63 -13.23
N VAL A 207 -17.11 -1.72 -12.48
CA VAL A 207 -18.46 -2.20 -12.21
C VAL A 207 -18.62 -2.47 -10.73
N TYR A 208 -19.67 -1.90 -10.13
CA TYR A 208 -20.10 -2.22 -8.77
C TYR A 208 -21.42 -2.99 -8.83
N ASP A 209 -21.60 -3.95 -7.91
CA ASP A 209 -22.77 -4.84 -7.89
C ASP A 209 -23.71 -4.50 -6.71
N PRO A 210 -24.72 -3.64 -6.92
CA PRO A 210 -25.72 -3.36 -5.90
C PRO A 210 -26.74 -4.51 -5.79
N VAL A 211 -26.88 -5.34 -6.83
CA VAL A 211 -27.96 -6.33 -7.01
C VAL A 211 -27.90 -7.48 -5.99
N LEU A 212 -26.70 -7.90 -5.60
CA LEU A 212 -26.54 -8.97 -4.62
C LEU A 212 -27.22 -8.62 -3.28
N HIS A 213 -27.07 -7.37 -2.84
CA HIS A 213 -27.61 -6.92 -1.56
C HIS A 213 -29.14 -6.92 -1.58
N TYR A 214 -29.77 -6.40 -2.65
CA TYR A 214 -31.22 -6.48 -2.83
C TYR A 214 -31.74 -7.92 -2.85
N THR A 215 -31.06 -8.81 -3.59
CA THR A 215 -31.50 -10.20 -3.73
C THR A 215 -31.48 -10.94 -2.39
N VAL A 216 -30.41 -10.76 -1.61
CA VAL A 216 -30.30 -11.36 -0.26
C VAL A 216 -31.35 -10.75 0.68
N PHE A 217 -31.55 -9.44 0.63
CA PHE A 217 -32.47 -8.73 1.51
C PHE A 217 -33.93 -9.15 1.27
N HIS A 218 -34.37 -9.21 0.00
CA HIS A 218 -35.70 -9.71 -0.35
C HIS A 218 -35.88 -11.17 0.06
N SER A 219 -34.88 -12.03 -0.17
CA SER A 219 -34.95 -13.44 0.25
C SER A 219 -35.08 -13.58 1.77
N LEU A 220 -34.46 -12.71 2.56
CA LEU A 220 -34.55 -12.76 4.03
C LEU A 220 -35.91 -12.26 4.54
N ALA A 221 -36.48 -11.24 3.90
CA ALA A 221 -37.80 -10.72 4.26
C ALA A 221 -38.88 -11.82 4.20
N ASP A 222 -38.79 -12.74 3.22
CA ASP A 222 -39.76 -13.82 3.03
C ASP A 222 -39.58 -15.01 4.00
N ILE A 223 -38.43 -15.12 4.67
CA ILE A 223 -38.09 -16.25 5.57
C ILE A 223 -38.28 -15.87 7.05
N LEU A 224 -38.24 -14.58 7.38
CA LEU A 224 -38.23 -14.13 8.76
C LEU A 224 -39.62 -14.21 9.41
N THR A 225 -39.67 -14.72 10.64
CA THR A 225 -40.88 -14.71 11.46
C THR A 225 -41.36 -13.28 11.73
N GLU A 226 -42.67 -13.07 11.94
CA GLU A 226 -43.23 -11.73 12.20
C GLU A 226 -42.52 -10.97 13.34
N LYS A 227 -42.04 -11.68 14.36
CA LYS A 227 -41.28 -11.07 15.47
C LYS A 227 -39.91 -10.58 15.00
N ALA A 228 -39.19 -11.36 14.21
CA ALA A 228 -37.89 -10.99 13.69
C ALA A 228 -38.00 -9.86 12.64
N ALA A 229 -39.03 -9.90 11.80
CA ALA A 229 -39.32 -8.89 10.80
C ALA A 229 -39.55 -7.48 11.40
N LYS A 230 -40.25 -7.40 12.53
CA LYS A 230 -40.50 -6.13 13.24
C LYS A 230 -39.23 -5.54 13.86
N VAL A 231 -38.28 -6.37 14.29
CA VAL A 231 -36.99 -5.92 14.83
C VAL A 231 -36.05 -5.44 13.73
N PHE A 232 -36.11 -6.08 12.56
CA PHE A 232 -35.18 -5.82 11.45
C PHE A 232 -35.45 -4.50 10.71
N LYS A 233 -36.63 -3.89 10.88
CA LYS A 233 -37.02 -2.59 10.29
C LYS A 233 -36.66 -2.43 8.80
N PHE A 234 -37.17 -3.35 7.97
CA PHE A 234 -36.75 -3.47 6.57
C PHE A 234 -36.79 -2.16 5.75
N LYS A 235 -37.85 -1.34 5.89
CA LYS A 235 -37.96 -0.09 5.14
C LYS A 235 -36.84 0.92 5.44
N GLU A 236 -36.42 1.01 6.71
CA GLU A 236 -35.33 1.91 7.12
C GLU A 236 -33.97 1.38 6.64
N GLN A 237 -33.79 0.05 6.66
CA GLN A 237 -32.59 -0.62 6.13
C GLN A 237 -32.50 -0.50 4.60
N GLU A 238 -33.58 -0.77 3.88
CA GLU A 238 -33.66 -0.66 2.41
C GLU A 238 -33.31 0.76 1.94
N GLN A 239 -33.88 1.78 2.60
CA GLN A 239 -33.57 3.18 2.30
C GLN A 239 -32.11 3.54 2.60
N LEU A 240 -31.53 3.04 3.70
CA LEU A 240 -30.11 3.25 4.02
C LEU A 240 -29.18 2.58 2.99
N HIS A 241 -29.57 1.41 2.47
CA HIS A 241 -28.81 0.70 1.45
C HIS A 241 -28.84 1.42 0.09
N GLU A 242 -30.01 1.90 -0.35
CA GLU A 242 -30.16 2.69 -1.58
C GLU A 242 -29.40 4.03 -1.50
N GLU A 243 -29.61 4.80 -0.42
CA GLU A 243 -29.08 6.17 -0.34
C GLU A 243 -27.58 6.21 0.00
N VAL A 244 -27.11 5.33 0.89
CA VAL A 244 -25.74 5.40 1.45
C VAL A 244 -24.81 4.35 0.86
N ILE A 245 -25.25 3.09 0.76
CA ILE A 245 -24.36 1.97 0.39
C ILE A 245 -24.10 1.96 -1.12
N ASP A 246 -25.13 2.04 -1.95
CA ASP A 246 -24.97 2.05 -3.41
C ASP A 246 -24.19 3.29 -3.86
N THR A 247 -24.53 4.45 -3.31
CA THR A 247 -23.78 5.70 -3.53
C THR A 247 -22.33 5.58 -3.05
N GLY A 248 -22.09 4.92 -1.91
CA GLY A 248 -20.76 4.68 -1.37
C GLY A 248 -19.91 3.77 -2.25
N LEU A 249 -20.46 2.63 -2.68
CA LEU A 249 -19.80 1.70 -3.60
C LEU A 249 -19.50 2.36 -4.95
N ALA A 250 -20.46 3.10 -5.50
CA ALA A 250 -20.26 3.85 -6.73
C ALA A 250 -19.09 4.85 -6.59
N LYS A 251 -19.00 5.57 -5.47
CA LYS A 251 -17.88 6.48 -5.18
C LYS A 251 -16.53 5.76 -5.08
N ILE A 252 -16.47 4.58 -4.47
CA ILE A 252 -15.23 3.78 -4.36
C ILE A 252 -14.75 3.34 -5.75
N TYR A 253 -15.65 2.78 -6.57
CA TYR A 253 -15.27 2.34 -7.92
C TYR A 253 -14.98 3.51 -8.86
N GLN A 254 -15.70 4.63 -8.71
CA GLN A 254 -15.37 5.87 -9.40
C GLN A 254 -13.95 6.32 -9.03
N SER A 255 -13.59 6.32 -7.74
CA SER A 255 -12.25 6.63 -7.27
C SER A 255 -11.17 5.76 -7.94
N HIS A 256 -11.41 4.45 -8.07
CA HIS A 256 -10.46 3.57 -8.77
C HIS A 256 -10.29 3.92 -10.25
N LEU A 257 -11.38 4.30 -10.92
CA LEU A 257 -11.33 4.79 -12.29
C LEU A 257 -10.59 6.13 -12.40
N GLU A 258 -10.75 7.01 -11.42
CA GLU A 258 -10.01 8.27 -11.36
C GLU A 258 -8.51 8.05 -11.21
N VAL A 259 -8.09 7.14 -10.32
CA VAL A 259 -6.69 6.71 -10.23
C VAL A 259 -6.19 6.19 -11.58
N ALA A 260 -6.97 5.37 -12.28
CA ALA A 260 -6.61 4.87 -13.60
C ALA A 260 -6.44 6.01 -14.61
N ARG A 261 -7.32 7.02 -14.59
CA ARG A 261 -7.27 8.18 -15.48
C ARG A 261 -6.00 9.01 -15.26
N GLU A 262 -5.63 9.27 -14.01
CA GLU A 262 -4.39 9.99 -13.70
C GLU A 262 -3.14 9.19 -14.12
N VAL A 263 -3.10 7.88 -13.83
CA VAL A 263 -2.01 7.01 -14.26
C VAL A 263 -1.86 6.96 -15.80
N ALA A 264 -2.96 7.09 -16.53
CA ALA A 264 -2.94 7.19 -17.99
C ALA A 264 -2.48 8.57 -18.47
N ARG A 265 -2.92 9.65 -17.80
CA ARG A 265 -2.52 11.03 -18.10
C ARG A 265 -1.02 11.25 -17.93
N ASP A 266 -0.42 10.69 -16.88
CA ASP A 266 1.04 10.70 -16.67
C ASP A 266 1.81 10.06 -17.82
N GLN A 267 1.16 9.18 -18.58
CA GLN A 267 1.72 8.52 -19.76
C GLN A 267 1.28 9.17 -21.08
N GLY A 268 0.63 10.34 -21.03
CA GLY A 268 0.16 11.08 -22.19
C GLY A 268 -1.04 10.44 -22.90
N VAL A 269 -1.85 9.64 -22.21
CA VAL A 269 -3.05 9.00 -22.76
C VAL A 269 -4.30 9.59 -22.13
N ASP A 270 -5.21 10.07 -22.97
CA ASP A 270 -6.57 10.46 -22.54
C ASP A 270 -7.43 9.20 -22.39
N LEU A 271 -7.70 8.82 -21.14
CA LEU A 271 -8.42 7.59 -20.81
C LEU A 271 -9.90 7.89 -20.57
N LYS A 272 -10.76 7.38 -21.45
CA LYS A 272 -12.20 7.34 -21.20
C LYS A 272 -12.49 6.33 -20.08
N ILE A 273 -13.14 6.81 -19.03
CA ILE A 273 -13.60 5.98 -17.91
C ILE A 273 -15.11 5.79 -17.95
N THR A 274 -15.62 4.62 -17.59
CA THR A 274 -17.06 4.34 -17.50
C THR A 274 -17.35 3.51 -16.25
N LEU A 275 -18.26 4.00 -15.41
CA LEU A 275 -18.78 3.27 -14.25
C LEU A 275 -20.11 2.62 -14.63
N LEU A 276 -20.26 1.32 -14.33
CA LEU A 276 -21.48 0.56 -14.57
C LEU A 276 -22.02 -0.03 -13.25
N ASP A 277 -23.33 -0.14 -13.13
CA ASP A 277 -24.02 -0.83 -12.04
C ASP A 277 -24.40 -2.27 -12.44
N GLY A 278 -24.29 -3.23 -11.53
CA GLY A 278 -24.80 -4.60 -11.69
C GLY A 278 -23.72 -5.66 -11.66
N LYS A 279 -24.04 -6.87 -12.15
CA LYS A 279 -23.10 -7.99 -12.07
C LYS A 279 -21.89 -7.77 -12.98
N ALA A 280 -20.70 -7.66 -12.40
CA ALA A 280 -19.46 -7.27 -13.08
C ALA A 280 -19.22 -7.96 -14.44
N TYR A 281 -19.19 -9.30 -14.48
CA TYR A 281 -18.93 -10.02 -15.73
C TYR A 281 -20.01 -9.79 -16.79
N ASP A 282 -21.30 -9.66 -16.41
CA ASP A 282 -22.41 -9.44 -17.35
C ASP A 282 -22.35 -8.02 -17.93
N ARG A 283 -22.12 -7.01 -17.09
CA ARG A 283 -22.02 -5.61 -17.54
C ARG A 283 -20.80 -5.37 -18.43
N ILE A 284 -19.64 -5.91 -18.05
CA ILE A 284 -18.43 -5.84 -18.89
C ILE A 284 -18.68 -6.57 -20.23
N LEU A 285 -19.30 -7.75 -20.21
CA LEU A 285 -19.60 -8.50 -21.43
C LEU A 285 -20.52 -7.71 -22.39
N ARG A 286 -21.56 -7.05 -21.86
CA ARG A 286 -22.43 -6.17 -22.66
C ARG A 286 -21.67 -4.98 -23.22
N TYR A 287 -20.83 -4.33 -22.41
CA TYR A 287 -20.03 -3.19 -22.83
C TYR A 287 -19.07 -3.55 -23.97
N VAL A 288 -18.33 -4.65 -23.82
CA VAL A 288 -17.39 -5.18 -24.83
C VAL A 288 -18.08 -5.53 -26.13
N ARG A 289 -19.32 -6.04 -26.08
CA ARG A 289 -20.13 -6.31 -27.28
C ARG A 289 -20.61 -5.02 -27.95
N GLN A 290 -21.06 -4.04 -27.16
CA GLN A 290 -21.55 -2.76 -27.67
C GLN A 290 -20.45 -1.91 -28.31
N THR A 291 -19.25 -1.95 -27.73
CA THR A 291 -18.07 -1.22 -28.23
C THR A 291 -17.29 -2.00 -29.29
N GLU A 292 -17.72 -3.23 -29.61
CA GLU A 292 -17.00 -4.16 -30.49
C GLU A 292 -15.51 -4.22 -30.16
N ALA A 293 -15.17 -4.27 -28.86
CA ALA A 293 -13.81 -4.12 -28.40
C ALA A 293 -12.88 -5.17 -29.05
N TRP A 294 -11.66 -4.75 -29.39
CA TRP A 294 -10.66 -5.63 -29.97
C TRP A 294 -10.06 -6.56 -28.91
N MET A 295 -9.88 -6.03 -27.70
CA MET A 295 -9.30 -6.75 -26.58
C MET A 295 -9.94 -6.30 -25.27
N LEU A 296 -10.16 -7.26 -24.37
CA LEU A 296 -10.52 -7.05 -22.98
C LEU A 296 -9.32 -7.39 -22.09
N VAL A 297 -8.90 -6.45 -21.26
CA VAL A 297 -7.79 -6.62 -20.30
C VAL A 297 -8.36 -6.70 -18.89
N LEU A 298 -7.95 -7.73 -18.14
CA LEU A 298 -8.45 -8.02 -16.79
C LEU A 298 -7.30 -8.47 -15.90
N GLY A 299 -7.39 -8.15 -14.61
CA GLY A 299 -6.61 -8.87 -13.60
C GLY A 299 -7.01 -10.35 -13.54
N ARG A 300 -6.04 -11.23 -13.26
CA ARG A 300 -6.31 -12.66 -13.00
C ARG A 300 -7.23 -12.83 -11.80
N ILE A 301 -6.97 -12.06 -10.75
CA ILE A 301 -7.75 -11.98 -9.52
C ILE A 301 -8.02 -10.51 -9.18
N GLY A 302 -9.08 -10.25 -8.42
CA GLY A 302 -9.53 -8.91 -8.06
C GLY A 302 -9.40 -8.58 -6.58
N VAL A 303 -9.93 -7.44 -6.15
CA VAL A 303 -9.78 -6.94 -4.76
C VAL A 303 -10.33 -7.85 -3.65
N HIS A 304 -11.25 -8.75 -3.98
CA HIS A 304 -11.87 -9.70 -3.04
C HIS A 304 -11.22 -11.10 -3.08
N SER A 305 -10.00 -11.21 -3.58
CA SER A 305 -9.32 -12.51 -3.74
C SER A 305 -8.67 -13.01 -2.45
N ASP A 306 -8.72 -14.32 -2.25
CA ASP A 306 -7.86 -15.07 -1.31
C ASP A 306 -6.56 -15.50 -2.03
N ASP A 307 -5.46 -15.60 -1.28
CA ASP A 307 -4.15 -16.12 -1.70
C ASP A 307 -4.21 -17.50 -2.37
N ARG A 308 -5.27 -18.29 -2.12
CA ARG A 308 -5.44 -19.64 -2.71
C ARG A 308 -6.11 -19.67 -4.08
N LEU A 309 -6.62 -18.55 -4.58
CA LEU A 309 -7.37 -18.51 -5.85
C LEU A 309 -6.45 -18.55 -7.07
N ASP A 310 -6.79 -19.41 -8.03
CA ASP A 310 -6.10 -19.52 -9.33
C ASP A 310 -6.56 -18.44 -10.33
N ILE A 311 -7.86 -18.21 -10.42
CA ILE A 311 -8.49 -17.22 -11.27
C ILE A 311 -9.78 -16.69 -10.63
N GLY A 312 -10.06 -15.40 -10.78
CA GLY A 312 -11.29 -14.79 -10.34
C GLY A 312 -12.49 -15.23 -11.19
N SER A 313 -13.66 -15.37 -10.56
CA SER A 313 -14.89 -15.79 -11.24
C SER A 313 -15.32 -14.84 -12.37
N ASN A 314 -15.13 -13.53 -12.19
CA ASN A 314 -15.41 -12.55 -13.25
C ASN A 314 -14.48 -12.76 -14.46
N THR A 315 -13.18 -12.95 -14.22
CA THR A 315 -12.17 -13.19 -15.25
C THR A 315 -12.42 -14.51 -15.97
N GLU A 316 -12.78 -15.58 -15.26
CA GLU A 316 -13.12 -16.87 -15.88
C GLU A 316 -14.38 -16.78 -16.76
N ASN A 317 -15.45 -16.13 -16.29
CA ASN A 317 -16.67 -15.94 -17.08
C ASN A 317 -16.40 -15.10 -18.33
N LEU A 318 -15.67 -13.99 -18.20
CA LEU A 318 -15.32 -13.13 -19.32
C LEU A 318 -14.38 -13.84 -20.31
N LEU A 319 -13.42 -14.62 -19.84
CA LEU A 319 -12.56 -15.45 -20.69
C LEU A 319 -13.37 -16.40 -21.58
N ARG A 320 -14.44 -17.00 -21.05
CA ARG A 320 -15.30 -17.90 -21.81
C ARG A 320 -16.23 -17.15 -22.77
N LEU A 321 -16.85 -16.06 -22.31
CA LEU A 321 -17.99 -15.44 -22.98
C LEU A 321 -17.65 -14.24 -23.86
N ALA A 322 -16.53 -13.56 -23.61
CA ALA A 322 -16.13 -12.38 -24.40
C ALA A 322 -15.84 -12.78 -25.86
N PRO A 323 -16.34 -12.01 -26.85
CA PRO A 323 -16.12 -12.28 -28.27
C PRO A 323 -14.74 -11.81 -28.79
N CYS A 324 -14.03 -11.03 -27.98
CA CYS A 324 -12.75 -10.40 -28.33
C CYS A 324 -11.55 -11.13 -27.72
N HIS A 325 -10.33 -10.71 -28.05
CA HIS A 325 -9.14 -11.21 -27.35
C HIS A 325 -9.21 -10.88 -25.86
N VAL A 326 -8.64 -11.73 -25.00
CA VAL A 326 -8.64 -11.51 -23.55
C VAL A 326 -7.21 -11.56 -23.02
N LEU A 327 -6.74 -10.45 -22.47
CA LEU A 327 -5.47 -10.37 -21.75
C LEU A 327 -5.74 -10.48 -20.25
N ILE A 328 -5.13 -11.48 -19.62
CA ILE A 328 -5.19 -11.72 -18.18
C ILE A 328 -3.85 -11.32 -17.58
N THR A 329 -3.83 -10.32 -16.72
CA THR A 329 -2.62 -9.84 -16.05
C THR A 329 -2.48 -10.41 -14.65
N SER A 330 -1.28 -10.88 -14.34
CA SER A 330 -0.92 -11.41 -13.01
C SER A 330 0.10 -10.51 -12.32
N ARG A 331 0.80 -9.66 -13.09
CA ARG A 331 1.67 -8.60 -12.57
C ARG A 331 0.90 -7.67 -11.64
N LYS A 332 1.60 -7.08 -10.68
CA LYS A 332 1.06 -6.08 -9.75
C LYS A 332 1.67 -4.73 -10.08
N PHE A 333 0.83 -3.71 -10.17
CA PHE A 333 1.24 -2.32 -10.27
C PHE A 333 0.67 -1.55 -9.09
N TYR A 334 1.53 -0.74 -8.46
CA TYR A 334 1.15 0.14 -7.36
C TYR A 334 1.10 1.56 -7.92
N PRO A 335 -0.11 2.10 -8.18
CA PRO A 335 -0.25 3.52 -8.49
C PRO A 335 0.45 4.37 -7.41
N PRO A 336 1.07 5.51 -7.79
CA PRO A 336 1.69 6.41 -6.82
C PRO A 336 0.72 6.74 -5.69
N MET A 337 1.23 6.75 -4.46
CA MET A 337 0.41 6.96 -3.25
C MET A 337 -0.40 8.25 -3.34
N ASP A 338 0.19 9.30 -3.90
CA ASP A 338 -0.43 10.62 -3.99
C ASP A 338 -1.65 10.59 -4.90
N VAL A 339 -1.56 9.88 -6.04
CA VAL A 339 -2.68 9.67 -6.97
C VAL A 339 -3.81 8.87 -6.31
N LYS A 340 -3.47 7.81 -5.56
CA LYS A 340 -4.48 7.03 -4.81
C LYS A 340 -5.16 7.87 -3.73
N ALA A 341 -4.40 8.70 -3.05
CA ALA A 341 -4.91 9.50 -1.95
C ALA A 341 -5.81 10.63 -2.47
N GLU A 342 -5.42 11.33 -3.54
CA GLU A 342 -6.24 12.39 -4.14
C GLU A 342 -7.59 11.86 -4.64
N ALA A 343 -7.60 10.66 -5.23
CA ALA A 343 -8.82 10.07 -5.75
C ALA A 343 -9.71 9.42 -4.68
N SER A 344 -9.13 8.91 -3.59
CA SER A 344 -9.87 8.08 -2.60
C SER A 344 -10.20 8.77 -1.29
N ILE A 345 -9.58 9.93 -1.01
CA ILE A 345 -9.78 10.66 0.24
C ILE A 345 -10.58 11.94 -0.01
N ALA A 346 -11.75 12.03 0.61
CA ALA A 346 -12.56 13.24 0.57
C ALA A 346 -12.02 14.30 1.54
N TRP A 347 -12.15 15.58 1.21
CA TRP A 347 -11.85 16.69 2.13
C TRP A 347 -13.16 17.28 2.64
N THR A 348 -13.25 17.61 3.92
CA THR A 348 -14.38 18.42 4.38
C THR A 348 -14.25 19.84 3.82
N PRO A 349 -15.36 20.57 3.61
CA PRO A 349 -15.30 21.95 3.12
C PRO A 349 -14.38 22.86 3.94
N GLU A 350 -14.37 22.67 5.26
CA GLU A 350 -13.53 23.45 6.19
C GLU A 350 -12.04 23.13 6.02
N ALA A 351 -11.71 21.85 5.80
CA ALA A 351 -10.35 21.41 5.54
C ALA A 351 -9.84 21.93 4.18
N GLU A 352 -10.70 21.93 3.16
CA GLU A 352 -10.40 22.43 1.83
C GLU A 352 -10.15 23.94 1.85
N GLN A 353 -11.01 24.70 2.55
CA GLN A 353 -10.85 26.14 2.73
C GLN A 353 -9.59 26.48 3.54
N ARG A 354 -9.18 25.62 4.49
CA ARG A 354 -7.91 25.76 5.19
C ARG A 354 -6.72 25.52 4.25
N MET A 355 -6.81 24.52 3.37
CA MET A 355 -5.77 24.23 2.38
C MET A 355 -5.65 25.34 1.32
N GLU A 356 -6.74 26.04 1.00
CA GLU A 356 -6.70 27.21 0.11
C GLU A 356 -5.88 28.39 0.65
N LYS A 357 -5.83 28.55 1.99
CA LYS A 357 -5.03 29.58 2.65
C LYS A 357 -3.53 29.29 2.67
N VAL A 358 -3.12 28.07 2.29
CA VAL A 358 -1.71 27.68 2.22
C VAL A 358 -1.04 28.34 1.01
N PRO A 359 0.15 28.97 1.17
CA PRO A 359 0.87 29.60 0.06
C PRO A 359 1.13 28.65 -1.11
N GLY A 360 0.93 29.13 -2.34
CA GLY A 360 0.92 28.29 -3.55
C GLY A 360 2.17 27.44 -3.77
N PHE A 361 3.36 27.91 -3.38
CA PHE A 361 4.62 27.18 -3.55
C PHE A 361 4.77 25.96 -2.62
N VAL A 362 4.02 25.87 -1.52
CA VAL A 362 4.01 24.72 -0.59
C VAL A 362 2.68 23.97 -0.58
N LYS A 363 1.61 24.52 -1.18
CA LYS A 363 0.26 23.94 -1.16
C LYS A 363 0.23 22.50 -1.69
N ALA A 364 0.91 22.22 -2.79
CA ALA A 364 1.00 20.86 -3.34
C ALA A 364 1.70 19.89 -2.36
N ILE A 365 2.86 20.31 -1.82
CA ILE A 365 3.64 19.52 -0.86
C ILE A 365 2.83 19.24 0.42
N ALA A 366 2.14 20.26 0.94
CA ALA A 366 1.29 20.14 2.13
C ALA A 366 0.11 19.20 1.88
N ARG A 367 -0.55 19.30 0.72
CA ARG A 367 -1.66 18.41 0.35
C ARG A 367 -1.19 16.95 0.26
N THR A 368 -0.08 16.69 -0.42
CA THR A 368 0.56 15.37 -0.49
C THR A 368 0.91 14.81 0.89
N ALA A 369 1.48 15.63 1.78
CA ALA A 369 1.84 15.20 3.13
C ALA A 369 0.61 14.81 3.97
N VAL A 370 -0.47 15.60 3.89
CA VAL A 370 -1.74 15.30 4.59
C VAL A 370 -2.38 14.03 4.04
N LEU A 371 -2.39 13.88 2.72
CA LEU A 371 -2.92 12.71 2.03
C LEU A 371 -2.16 11.42 2.37
N ARG A 372 -0.83 11.46 2.38
CA ARG A 372 -0.01 10.32 2.80
C ARG A 372 -0.25 9.95 4.26
N PHE A 373 -0.27 10.95 5.16
CA PHE A 373 -0.57 10.73 6.58
C PHE A 373 -1.93 10.08 6.79
N ALA A 374 -2.94 10.55 6.05
CA ALA A 374 -4.29 10.03 6.12
C ALA A 374 -4.36 8.58 5.65
N MET A 375 -3.71 8.23 4.53
CA MET A 375 -3.63 6.84 4.08
C MET A 375 -2.93 5.93 5.09
N GLU A 376 -1.79 6.36 5.65
CA GLU A 376 -1.02 5.56 6.63
C GLU A 376 -1.82 5.27 7.91
N ARG A 377 -2.75 6.16 8.29
CA ARG A 377 -3.63 6.00 9.46
C ARG A 377 -5.04 5.53 9.12
N GLY A 378 -5.32 5.24 7.85
CA GLY A 378 -6.63 4.74 7.41
C GLY A 378 -7.76 5.77 7.41
N HIS A 379 -7.45 7.07 7.38
CA HIS A 379 -8.47 8.12 7.23
C HIS A 379 -8.95 8.20 5.77
N SER A 380 -10.26 8.08 5.58
CA SER A 380 -10.94 8.26 4.29
C SER A 380 -11.49 9.68 4.07
N VAL A 381 -11.47 10.51 5.11
CA VAL A 381 -11.89 11.92 5.07
C VAL A 381 -10.86 12.80 5.79
N ILE A 382 -10.32 13.80 5.09
CA ILE A 382 -9.47 14.83 5.71
C ILE A 382 -10.37 15.85 6.40
N THR A 383 -10.24 15.92 7.71
CA THR A 383 -10.83 16.98 8.55
C THR A 383 -9.73 17.95 9.02
N ASN A 384 -10.13 19.08 9.60
CA ASN A 384 -9.18 20.00 10.24
C ASN A 384 -8.33 19.33 11.32
N ALA A 385 -8.88 18.35 12.05
CA ALA A 385 -8.14 17.60 13.06
C ALA A 385 -7.02 16.76 12.43
N VAL A 386 -7.27 16.13 11.27
CA VAL A 386 -6.23 15.39 10.54
C VAL A 386 -5.12 16.32 10.06
N ILE A 387 -5.48 17.51 9.54
CA ILE A 387 -4.49 18.53 9.15
C ILE A 387 -3.65 18.97 10.37
N GLU A 388 -4.26 19.15 11.54
CA GLU A 388 -3.54 19.51 12.77
C GLU A 388 -2.56 18.43 13.21
N GLN A 389 -2.97 17.16 13.19
CA GLN A 389 -2.06 16.05 13.52
C GLN A 389 -0.85 15.99 12.58
N VAL A 390 -1.06 16.28 11.28
CA VAL A 390 0.03 16.39 10.31
C VAL A 390 0.95 17.56 10.68
N MET A 391 0.38 18.73 10.96
CA MET A 391 1.14 19.93 11.33
C MET A 391 1.94 19.73 12.62
N ASP A 392 1.41 19.02 13.61
CA ASP A 392 2.12 18.73 14.86
C ASP A 392 3.36 17.85 14.64
N ILE A 393 3.34 16.99 13.62
CA ILE A 393 4.49 16.13 13.24
C ILE A 393 5.54 16.92 12.45
N PHE A 394 5.12 17.71 11.46
CA PHE A 394 6.04 18.44 10.58
C PHE A 394 6.52 19.78 11.16
N MET A 395 5.77 20.37 12.09
CA MET A 395 6.13 21.57 12.85
C MET A 395 5.94 21.33 14.36
N PRO A 396 6.90 20.65 15.02
CA PRO A 396 6.85 20.49 16.46
C PRO A 396 6.82 21.86 17.14
N ARG A 397 5.96 22.05 18.15
CA ARG A 397 5.80 23.30 18.94
C ARG A 397 7.12 23.91 19.44
N ARG A 398 8.20 23.13 19.51
CA ARG A 398 9.57 23.55 19.84
C ARG A 398 10.16 24.62 18.90
N THR A 399 9.70 24.73 17.65
CA THR A 399 10.23 25.73 16.70
C THR A 399 9.66 27.13 16.96
N ALA A 400 8.40 27.22 17.40
CA ALA A 400 7.76 28.48 17.78
C ALA A 400 8.35 29.07 19.07
N GLU A 401 8.61 28.23 20.09
CA GLU A 401 9.25 28.65 21.34
C GLU A 401 10.71 29.11 21.13
N LYS A 402 11.48 28.42 20.29
CA LYS A 402 12.85 28.84 19.94
C LYS A 402 12.89 30.12 19.11
N ALA A 403 11.94 30.31 18.20
CA ALA A 403 11.81 31.55 17.43
C ALA A 403 11.43 32.75 18.32
N GLN A 404 10.53 32.56 19.29
CA GLN A 404 10.21 33.59 20.30
C GLN A 404 11.42 33.94 21.18
N LYS A 405 12.18 32.93 21.62
CA LYS A 405 13.35 33.14 22.48
C LYS A 405 14.48 33.86 21.75
N LEU A 406 14.74 33.50 20.49
CA LEU A 406 15.73 34.17 19.63
C LEU A 406 15.30 35.61 19.27
N ALA A 407 14.00 35.83 19.02
CA ALA A 407 13.48 37.18 18.76
C ALA A 407 13.58 38.10 19.99
N PHE A 408 13.33 37.55 21.18
CA PHE A 408 13.51 38.26 22.45
C PHE A 408 14.99 38.59 22.71
N GLU A 409 15.90 37.63 22.52
CA GLU A 409 17.35 37.83 22.67
C GLU A 409 17.89 38.90 21.70
N LEU A 410 17.49 38.87 20.43
CA LEU A 410 17.85 39.89 19.42
C LEU A 410 17.27 41.27 19.73
N ALA A 411 16.05 41.34 20.29
CA ALA A 411 15.43 42.60 20.69
C ALA A 411 16.18 43.24 21.88
N VAL A 412 16.61 42.43 22.85
CA VAL A 412 17.38 42.89 24.01
C VAL A 412 18.78 43.37 23.63
N GLU A 413 19.47 42.68 22.72
CA GLU A 413 20.77 43.15 22.20
C GLU A 413 20.65 44.49 21.46
N HIS A 414 19.58 44.69 20.69
CA HIS A 414 19.45 45.91 19.89
C HIS A 414 18.98 47.14 20.69
N VAL A 415 18.14 46.95 21.72
CA VAL A 415 17.76 48.03 22.66
C VAL A 415 18.99 48.53 23.44
N ARG A 416 19.99 47.65 23.68
CA ARG A 416 21.27 48.03 24.30
C ARG A 416 22.13 48.93 23.40
N GLU A 417 22.00 48.84 22.08
CA GLU A 417 22.83 49.61 21.12
C GLU A 417 22.22 50.95 20.68
N SER A 418 20.90 51.16 20.77
CA SER A 418 20.24 52.26 20.03
C SER A 418 19.25 53.15 20.80
N GLU A 419 19.05 52.97 22.11
CA GLU A 419 18.15 53.77 23.00
C GLU A 419 16.68 53.92 22.55
N ILE A 420 16.23 53.18 21.53
CA ILE A 420 14.85 53.20 21.02
C ILE A 420 14.08 52.00 21.62
N PRO A 421 12.86 52.20 22.17
CA PRO A 421 12.08 51.10 22.74
C PRO A 421 11.65 50.10 21.67
N ALA A 422 11.68 48.82 22.03
CA ALA A 422 11.20 47.72 21.19
C ALA A 422 9.91 47.13 21.78
N TYR A 423 8.97 46.80 20.90
CA TYR A 423 7.70 46.18 21.23
C TYR A 423 7.66 44.77 20.65
N ILE A 424 7.44 43.77 21.50
CA ILE A 424 7.42 42.35 21.12
C ILE A 424 6.00 41.83 21.20
N CYS A 425 5.48 41.27 20.09
CA CYS A 425 4.17 40.64 20.07
C CYS A 425 4.20 39.30 20.85
N ARG A 426 3.38 39.17 21.89
CA ARG A 426 3.31 37.95 22.74
C ARG A 426 2.83 36.71 22.01
N ALA A 427 2.02 36.89 20.97
CA ALA A 427 1.43 35.79 20.21
C ALA A 427 2.40 35.14 19.20
N CYS A 428 3.29 35.92 18.57
CA CYS A 428 4.14 35.40 17.48
C CYS A 428 5.62 35.80 17.56
N GLY A 429 6.02 36.66 18.50
CA GLY A 429 7.40 37.13 18.67
C GLY A 429 7.83 38.21 17.67
N HIS A 430 6.93 38.73 16.83
CA HIS A 430 7.27 39.82 15.91
C HIS A 430 7.65 41.09 16.69
N THR A 431 8.80 41.66 16.37
CA THR A 431 9.39 42.80 17.10
C THR A 431 9.35 44.06 16.24
N VAL A 432 8.77 45.14 16.78
CA VAL A 432 8.70 46.44 16.10
C VAL A 432 9.47 47.49 16.89
N ARG A 433 10.24 48.32 16.19
CA ARG A 433 11.09 49.37 16.76
C ARG A 433 10.34 50.70 16.80
N GLY A 434 10.53 51.47 17.88
CA GLY A 434 10.07 52.85 17.97
C GLY A 434 8.65 52.96 18.49
N VAL A 435 7.66 53.06 17.60
CA VAL A 435 6.27 53.33 17.96
C VAL A 435 5.50 52.02 18.10
N GLN A 436 4.66 51.91 19.13
CA GLN A 436 3.83 50.74 19.36
C GLN A 436 2.91 50.46 18.16
N PRO A 437 2.94 49.26 17.57
CA PRO A 437 2.07 48.90 16.46
C PRO A 437 0.61 48.81 16.89
N ALA A 438 -0.31 49.27 16.04
CA ALA A 438 -1.75 49.10 16.27
C ALA A 438 -2.21 47.64 16.10
N VAL A 439 -1.55 46.91 15.20
CA VAL A 439 -1.80 45.49 14.90
C VAL A 439 -0.51 44.80 14.44
N CYS A 440 -0.35 43.53 14.80
CA CYS A 440 0.77 42.72 14.36
C CYS A 440 0.62 42.29 12.90
N VAL A 441 1.56 42.67 12.04
CA VAL A 441 1.54 42.31 10.61
C VAL A 441 1.72 40.81 10.33
N VAL A 442 2.12 40.02 11.33
CA VAL A 442 2.37 38.58 11.20
C VAL A 442 1.16 37.74 11.64
N CYS A 443 0.53 38.08 12.77
CA CYS A 443 -0.56 37.30 13.34
C CYS A 443 -1.85 38.09 13.59
N ASN A 444 -1.90 39.35 13.18
CA ASN A 444 -3.03 40.27 13.35
C ASN A 444 -3.44 40.57 14.81
N ALA A 445 -2.59 40.25 15.79
CA ALA A 445 -2.83 40.57 17.20
C ALA A 445 -2.91 42.09 17.45
N GLU A 446 -3.83 42.52 18.32
CA GLU A 446 -4.08 43.92 18.65
C GLU A 446 -2.94 44.57 19.46
N ALA A 447 -2.91 45.90 19.51
CA ALA A 447 -1.87 46.67 20.20
C ALA A 447 -1.61 46.26 21.66
N ALA A 448 -2.64 45.75 22.36
CA ALA A 448 -2.55 45.29 23.75
C ALA A 448 -1.66 44.04 23.93
N GLU A 449 -1.45 43.27 22.85
CA GLU A 449 -0.64 42.05 22.85
C GLU A 449 0.86 42.32 22.63
N PHE A 450 1.28 43.58 22.69
CA PHE A 450 2.68 43.99 22.60
C PHE A 450 3.27 44.33 23.96
N GLU A 451 4.40 43.70 24.28
CA GLU A 451 5.18 43.96 25.48
C GLU A 451 6.31 44.95 25.18
N LYS A 452 6.39 46.03 25.98
CA LYS A 452 7.43 47.06 25.87
C LYS A 452 8.64 46.64 26.70
N VAL A 453 9.83 46.68 26.11
CA VAL A 453 11.09 46.41 26.81
C VAL A 453 11.92 47.70 26.90
N ASP A 454 12.22 48.17 28.13
CA ASP A 454 13.12 49.31 28.38
C ASP A 454 14.11 49.07 29.55
N LYS A 455 15.15 49.92 29.61
CA LYS A 455 16.36 49.75 30.45
C LYS A 455 16.08 49.83 31.97
N MET A 456 14.99 50.49 32.39
CA MET A 456 14.63 50.61 33.82
C MET A 456 13.94 49.38 34.39
N ALA A 457 13.33 48.53 33.55
CA ALA A 457 12.62 47.33 34.01
C ALA A 457 13.55 46.21 34.51
N VAL A 458 14.80 46.18 34.03
CA VAL A 458 15.76 45.10 34.35
C VAL A 458 16.50 45.34 35.66
N GLU A 459 16.79 46.60 36.03
CA GLU A 459 17.54 46.94 37.25
C GLU A 459 16.66 46.89 38.52
N ALA A 460 15.35 47.08 38.40
CA ALA A 460 14.42 47.09 39.54
C ALA A 460 14.19 45.72 40.19
N LEU A 461 14.43 44.62 39.47
CA LEU A 461 14.22 43.25 39.95
C LEU A 461 15.32 42.75 40.91
N ALA A 462 16.50 43.37 40.91
CA ALA A 462 17.62 42.94 41.74
C ALA A 462 17.54 43.40 43.21
N ALA A 463 16.73 44.43 43.52
CA ALA A 463 16.62 44.99 44.88
C ALA A 463 15.64 44.23 45.79
N SER A 464 14.84 43.30 45.25
CA SER A 464 13.83 42.56 46.01
C SER A 464 14.31 41.22 46.59
N GLU A 465 15.53 40.78 46.28
CA GLU A 465 16.07 39.47 46.70
C GLU A 465 17.17 39.60 47.78
N GLY A 466 16.74 39.80 49.04
CA GLY A 466 17.48 39.37 50.24
C GLY A 466 18.91 39.91 50.46
N ALA A 467 19.58 39.36 51.49
CA ALA A 467 20.93 39.77 51.87
C ALA A 467 22.01 39.09 51.01
N ILE A 468 22.97 39.90 50.56
CA ILE A 468 24.04 39.49 49.65
C ILE A 468 25.25 38.99 50.44
N ARG A 469 25.85 37.85 50.05
CA ARG A 469 27.10 37.33 50.64
C ARG A 469 28.24 37.35 49.63
N ASP A 470 29.39 37.84 50.09
CA ASP A 470 30.63 37.89 49.31
C ASP A 470 31.34 36.53 49.37
N GLU A 471 31.65 35.93 48.22
CA GLU A 471 32.58 34.80 48.11
C GLU A 471 33.65 35.11 47.06
N GLU A 472 34.91 34.85 47.40
CA GLU A 472 36.05 35.08 46.51
C GLU A 472 36.26 33.85 45.61
N THR A 473 36.22 34.06 44.29
CA THR A 473 36.45 32.97 43.32
C THR A 473 37.94 32.65 43.21
N PHE A 474 38.28 31.45 42.73
CA PHE A 474 39.65 30.94 42.62
C PHE A 474 40.60 31.84 41.79
N ASP A 475 40.05 32.73 40.95
CA ASP A 475 40.78 33.59 40.03
C ASP A 475 40.91 35.05 40.53
N GLY A 476 40.51 35.35 41.78
CA GLY A 476 40.66 36.67 42.41
C GLY A 476 39.60 37.72 42.06
N VAL A 477 38.50 37.32 41.40
CA VAL A 477 37.36 38.21 41.06
C VAL A 477 36.21 37.99 42.05
N LYS A 478 35.66 39.07 42.62
CA LYS A 478 34.57 39.03 43.60
C LYS A 478 33.21 38.94 42.90
N LEU A 479 32.54 37.79 43.02
CA LEU A 479 31.15 37.59 42.59
C LEU A 479 30.26 37.43 43.83
N ARG A 480 29.13 38.12 43.83
CA ARG A 480 28.23 38.18 44.99
C ARG A 480 27.02 37.30 44.75
N TRP A 481 26.74 36.35 45.64
CA TRP A 481 25.57 35.49 45.49
C TRP A 481 24.43 35.98 46.40
N THR A 482 23.21 36.03 45.86
CA THR A 482 22.02 36.18 46.71
C THR A 482 21.79 34.91 47.53
N GLU A 483 21.13 35.03 48.68
CA GLU A 483 20.84 33.90 49.56
C GLU A 483 19.91 32.88 48.87
N GLU A 484 18.97 33.35 48.06
CA GLU A 484 18.07 32.56 47.23
C GLU A 484 18.83 31.77 46.13
N ALA A 485 19.78 32.40 45.43
CA ALA A 485 20.61 31.72 44.44
C ALA A 485 21.45 30.59 45.06
N ASN A 486 21.98 30.84 46.26
CA ASN A 486 22.71 29.82 47.02
C ASN A 486 21.81 28.66 47.48
N ARG A 487 20.56 28.94 47.87
CA ARG A 487 19.57 27.90 48.20
C ARG A 487 19.27 27.02 46.99
N VAL A 488 19.08 27.62 45.82
CA VAL A 488 18.86 26.90 44.56
C VAL A 488 20.05 26.02 44.22
N LEU A 489 21.28 26.51 44.31
CA LEU A 489 22.47 25.71 44.04
C LEU A 489 22.57 24.46 44.95
N ARG A 490 22.09 24.54 46.20
CA ARG A 490 22.08 23.40 47.12
C ARG A 490 21.08 22.30 46.73
N MET A 491 20.09 22.59 45.89
CA MET A 491 19.13 21.59 45.39
C MET A 491 19.78 20.57 44.45
N ALA A 492 20.97 20.86 43.91
CA ALA A 492 21.77 19.85 43.21
C ALA A 492 22.21 18.74 44.18
N PRO A 493 21.86 17.45 43.93
CA PRO A 493 21.93 16.40 44.95
C PRO A 493 23.33 15.84 45.22
N SER A 494 24.26 15.89 44.26
CA SER A 494 25.64 15.41 44.46
C SER A 494 26.68 16.53 44.52
N GLY A 495 27.74 16.32 45.32
CA GLY A 495 28.81 17.32 45.49
C GLY A 495 29.61 17.61 44.22
N TYR A 496 29.64 16.70 43.25
CA TYR A 496 30.23 16.93 41.94
C TYR A 496 29.30 17.79 41.05
N MET A 497 28.01 17.46 41.00
CA MET A 497 27.02 18.19 40.19
C MET A 497 26.83 19.62 40.69
N ARG A 498 26.83 19.82 42.00
CA ARG A 498 26.78 21.17 42.60
C ARG A 498 27.99 22.02 42.18
N ARG A 499 29.19 21.43 42.12
CA ARG A 499 30.41 22.11 41.64
C ARG A 499 30.32 22.45 40.15
N ARG A 500 29.80 21.54 39.34
CA ARG A 500 29.60 21.75 37.90
C ARG A 500 28.55 22.84 37.61
N ALA A 501 27.42 22.83 38.32
CA ALA A 501 26.39 23.87 38.22
C ALA A 501 26.93 25.24 38.67
N LYS A 502 27.64 25.30 39.81
CA LYS A 502 28.28 26.53 40.31
C LYS A 502 29.22 27.14 39.26
N ALA A 503 30.10 26.33 38.68
CA ALA A 503 31.05 26.80 37.66
C ALA A 503 30.36 27.32 36.38
N ARG A 504 29.26 26.69 35.95
CA ARG A 504 28.47 27.15 34.80
C ARG A 504 27.76 28.48 35.09
N ILE A 505 27.20 28.63 36.29
CA ILE A 505 26.51 29.86 36.71
C ILE A 505 27.50 31.02 36.81
N GLU A 506 28.66 30.81 37.44
CA GLU A 506 29.70 31.85 37.55
C GLU A 506 30.30 32.22 36.19
N LYS A 507 30.46 31.25 35.27
CA LYS A 507 30.89 31.55 33.90
C LYS A 507 29.83 32.37 33.16
N LEU A 508 28.55 32.05 33.31
CA LEU A 508 27.47 32.80 32.67
C LEU A 508 27.38 34.23 33.21
N ALA A 509 27.48 34.40 34.53
CA ALA A 509 27.55 35.72 35.17
C ALA A 509 28.74 36.54 34.65
N ARG A 510 29.91 35.92 34.48
CA ARG A 510 31.11 36.57 33.89
C ARG A 510 30.90 37.01 32.45
N VAL A 511 30.36 36.13 31.60
CA VAL A 511 30.09 36.46 30.19
C VAL A 511 29.08 37.60 30.06
N GLN A 512 28.14 37.69 30.99
CA GLN A 512 27.12 38.74 31.04
C GLN A 512 27.53 39.97 31.87
N GLN A 513 28.77 40.00 32.39
CA GLN A 513 29.32 41.06 33.25
C GLN A 513 28.45 41.40 34.48
N LEU A 514 27.80 40.39 35.07
CA LEU A 514 26.97 40.55 36.26
C LEU A 514 27.80 40.39 37.53
N GLU A 515 27.75 41.38 38.42
CA GLU A 515 28.44 41.32 39.72
C GLU A 515 27.67 40.50 40.78
N VAL A 516 26.36 40.36 40.61
CA VAL A 516 25.47 39.66 41.54
C VAL A 516 24.76 38.50 40.83
N ILE A 517 24.81 37.32 41.41
CA ILE A 517 24.15 36.11 40.92
C ILE A 517 22.82 35.95 41.68
N SER A 518 21.71 36.18 40.97
CA SER A 518 20.34 36.06 41.49
C SER A 518 19.76 34.65 41.28
N LYS A 519 18.60 34.39 41.88
CA LYS A 519 17.91 33.11 41.77
C LYS A 519 17.50 32.81 40.32
N GLU A 520 17.04 33.81 39.58
CA GLU A 520 16.58 33.69 38.20
C GLU A 520 17.72 33.27 37.26
N LEU A 521 18.94 33.70 37.55
CA LEU A 521 20.13 33.31 36.80
C LEU A 521 20.58 31.88 37.14
N ALA A 522 20.48 31.49 38.42
CA ALA A 522 20.93 30.19 38.90
C ALA A 522 19.95 29.05 38.61
N TRP A 523 18.64 29.31 38.70
CA TRP A 523 17.58 28.29 38.61
C TRP A 523 17.57 27.49 37.31
N PRO A 524 17.66 28.09 36.11
CA PRO A 524 17.59 27.33 34.86
C PRO A 524 18.73 26.31 34.73
N ILE A 525 19.93 26.67 35.19
CA ILE A 525 21.12 25.81 35.11
C ILE A 525 21.02 24.66 36.13
N VAL A 526 20.50 24.94 37.33
CA VAL A 526 20.31 23.88 38.34
C VAL A 526 19.15 22.96 37.95
N ALA A 527 18.06 23.49 37.42
CA ALA A 527 16.92 22.71 36.94
C ALA A 527 17.34 21.76 35.82
N GLU A 528 18.12 22.23 34.84
CA GLU A 528 18.65 21.38 33.76
C GLU A 528 19.51 20.22 34.32
N VAL A 529 20.39 20.48 35.28
CA VAL A 529 21.25 19.45 35.88
C VAL A 529 20.45 18.44 36.71
N VAL A 530 19.34 18.85 37.33
CA VAL A 530 18.44 17.97 38.08
C VAL A 530 17.55 17.15 37.12
N GLU A 531 17.08 17.75 36.04
CA GLU A 531 16.22 17.13 35.03
C GLU A 531 16.99 16.10 34.19
N GLU A 532 18.26 16.36 33.84
CA GLU A 532 19.17 15.38 33.25
C GLU A 532 19.28 14.10 34.10
N GLN A 533 19.22 14.23 35.42
CA GLN A 533 19.28 13.08 36.33
C GLN A 533 17.95 12.32 36.40
N MET A 534 16.81 13.01 36.36
CA MET A 534 15.49 12.36 36.30
C MET A 534 15.32 11.57 35.00
N LEU A 535 15.85 12.09 33.89
CA LEU A 535 15.87 11.39 32.59
C LEU A 535 16.84 10.19 32.56
N MET A 536 17.88 10.18 33.41
CA MET A 536 18.73 8.99 33.60
C MET A 536 18.07 7.94 34.51
N GLN A 537 17.26 8.34 35.50
CA GLN A 537 16.53 7.41 36.37
C GLN A 537 15.40 6.65 35.66
N ASP A 538 14.77 7.24 34.63
CA ASP A 538 13.75 6.57 33.80
C ASP A 538 14.34 5.57 32.78
N ARG A 539 15.67 5.58 32.56
CA ARG A 539 16.36 4.64 31.65
C ARG A 539 16.88 3.38 32.31
N ASP A 540 17.02 3.35 33.64
CA ASP A 540 17.70 2.26 34.36
C ASP A 540 16.76 1.17 34.93
N SER A 541 15.48 1.16 34.56
CA SER A 541 14.54 0.11 35.00
C SER A 541 14.42 -1.07 34.03
N LEU A 542 15.07 -1.03 32.87
CA LEU A 542 14.98 -2.06 31.83
C LEU A 542 16.30 -2.79 31.65
N THR A 543 16.26 -4.12 31.57
CA THR A 543 17.43 -4.96 31.29
C THR A 543 17.92 -4.72 29.84
N PRO A 544 19.21 -5.00 29.54
CA PRO A 544 19.74 -4.89 28.18
C PRO A 544 18.95 -5.68 27.13
N GLU A 545 18.41 -6.86 27.49
CA GLU A 545 17.54 -7.63 26.60
C GLU A 545 16.21 -6.90 26.33
N GLN A 546 15.60 -6.27 27.34
CA GLN A 546 14.37 -5.50 27.17
C GLN A 546 14.59 -4.29 26.25
N HIS A 547 15.74 -3.62 26.37
CA HIS A 547 16.12 -2.54 25.46
C HIS A 547 16.28 -3.01 24.01
N MET A 548 16.97 -4.14 23.80
CA MET A 548 17.19 -4.70 22.47
C MET A 548 15.87 -5.11 21.80
N LEU A 549 14.99 -5.81 22.51
CA LEU A 549 13.70 -6.26 21.97
C LEU A 549 12.77 -5.09 21.63
N ARG A 550 12.74 -4.06 22.49
CA ARG A 550 11.93 -2.86 22.28
C ARG A 550 12.43 -2.01 21.11
N ALA A 551 13.75 -1.83 21.00
CA ALA A 551 14.37 -1.13 19.87
C ALA A 551 14.14 -1.87 18.54
N THR A 552 14.26 -3.19 18.53
CA THR A 552 14.07 -3.99 17.31
C THR A 552 12.61 -4.00 16.86
N ARG A 553 11.64 -4.06 17.79
CA ARG A 553 10.20 -3.93 17.49
C ARG A 553 9.83 -2.57 16.86
N ALA A 554 10.47 -1.48 17.29
CA ALA A 554 10.23 -0.15 16.72
C ALA A 554 10.65 -0.02 15.25
N THR A 555 11.48 -0.94 14.73
CA THR A 555 11.93 -0.96 13.33
C THR A 555 11.02 -1.74 12.38
N GLY A 556 9.91 -2.31 12.86
CA GLY A 556 8.85 -2.88 12.02
C GLY A 556 9.10 -4.30 11.47
N ARG A 557 10.14 -5.00 11.92
CA ARG A 557 10.36 -6.44 11.61
C ARG A 557 9.97 -7.30 12.81
N THR A 558 8.73 -7.80 12.85
CA THR A 558 8.20 -8.52 14.04
C THR A 558 8.14 -10.03 13.88
N ASP A 559 7.96 -10.57 12.66
CA ASP A 559 7.69 -12.01 12.48
C ASP A 559 8.90 -12.93 12.77
N ASP A 560 10.13 -12.41 12.71
CA ASP A 560 11.35 -13.17 13.05
C ASP A 560 11.84 -12.92 14.49
N LEU A 561 11.13 -12.12 15.28
CA LEU A 561 11.63 -11.68 16.59
C LEU A 561 11.39 -12.70 17.69
N PHE A 562 10.22 -13.36 17.64
CA PHE A 562 9.72 -14.28 18.66
C PHE A 562 9.48 -15.67 18.08
N THR A 563 9.87 -16.70 18.83
CA THR A 563 9.60 -18.11 18.50
C THR A 563 8.40 -18.57 19.30
N TRP A 564 7.35 -19.04 18.63
CA TRP A 564 6.12 -19.49 19.28
C TRP A 564 6.11 -21.00 19.45
N THR A 565 5.70 -21.49 20.61
CA THR A 565 5.45 -22.93 20.79
C THR A 565 4.15 -23.35 20.09
N GLU A 566 4.04 -24.63 19.68
CA GLU A 566 2.84 -25.14 19.00
C GLU A 566 1.56 -24.92 19.84
N GLU A 567 1.66 -25.08 21.16
CA GLU A 567 0.56 -24.85 22.11
C GLU A 567 0.15 -23.37 22.17
N ALA A 568 1.11 -22.45 22.11
CA ALA A 568 0.87 -21.01 22.09
C ALA A 568 0.16 -20.57 20.80
N VAL A 569 0.60 -21.11 19.66
CA VAL A 569 -0.03 -20.88 18.34
C VAL A 569 -1.47 -21.41 18.34
N ALA A 570 -1.67 -22.66 18.79
CA ALA A 570 -3.01 -23.26 18.90
C ALA A 570 -3.94 -22.44 19.82
N ARG A 571 -3.42 -21.90 20.93
CA ARG A 571 -4.20 -21.06 21.84
C ARG A 571 -4.57 -19.71 21.24
N LEU A 572 -3.68 -19.10 20.45
CA LEU A 572 -3.94 -17.85 19.75
C LEU A 572 -4.98 -18.03 18.63
N HIS A 573 -4.94 -19.13 17.89
CA HIS A 573 -5.93 -19.42 16.83
C HIS A 573 -7.36 -19.63 17.34
N ARG A 574 -7.56 -19.90 18.64
CA ARG A 574 -8.90 -19.91 19.26
C ARG A 574 -9.53 -18.51 19.33
N VAL A 575 -8.73 -17.45 19.23
CA VAL A 575 -9.24 -16.07 19.11
C VAL A 575 -9.73 -15.88 17.66
N PRO A 576 -10.94 -15.32 17.44
CA PRO A 576 -11.46 -15.07 16.09
C PRO A 576 -10.48 -14.28 15.22
N GLU A 577 -10.36 -14.68 13.96
CA GLU A 577 -9.42 -14.09 13.00
C GLU A 577 -9.76 -12.63 12.67
N GLY A 578 -8.74 -11.86 12.28
CA GLY A 578 -8.82 -10.43 12.03
C GLY A 578 -8.37 -9.59 13.23
N TYR A 579 -8.91 -8.38 13.35
CA TYR A 579 -8.46 -7.35 14.31
C TYR A 579 -8.28 -7.85 15.75
N MET A 580 -9.18 -8.72 16.24
CA MET A 580 -9.13 -9.27 17.60
C MET A 580 -7.91 -10.18 17.82
N ARG A 581 -7.56 -11.03 16.85
CA ARG A 581 -6.37 -11.89 16.92
C ARG A 581 -5.08 -11.07 16.78
N ASP A 582 -5.06 -10.06 15.92
CA ASP A 582 -3.89 -9.20 15.71
C ASP A 582 -3.56 -8.34 16.95
N MET A 583 -4.58 -7.75 17.57
CA MET A 583 -4.42 -7.01 18.83
C MET A 583 -3.99 -7.93 19.97
N THR A 584 -4.54 -9.16 20.02
CA THR A 584 -4.11 -10.16 21.01
C THR A 584 -2.65 -10.57 20.78
N LYS A 585 -2.24 -10.86 19.54
CA LYS A 585 -0.84 -11.19 19.18
C LYS A 585 0.11 -10.08 19.63
N LYS A 586 -0.21 -8.82 19.31
CA LYS A 586 0.59 -7.65 19.71
C LYS A 586 0.73 -7.52 21.23
N ARG A 587 -0.31 -7.87 21.99
CA ARG A 587 -0.32 -7.84 23.45
C ARG A 587 0.54 -8.95 24.05
N VAL A 588 0.48 -10.15 23.48
CA VAL A 588 1.31 -11.28 23.88
C VAL A 588 2.80 -10.97 23.65
N GLU A 589 3.13 -10.34 22.52
CA GLU A 589 4.48 -9.86 22.24
C GLU A 589 4.93 -8.77 23.24
N GLU A 590 4.04 -7.88 23.68
CA GLU A 590 4.34 -6.89 24.74
C GLU A 590 4.74 -7.56 26.05
N VAL A 591 3.99 -8.58 26.47
CA VAL A 591 4.30 -9.34 27.68
C VAL A 591 5.63 -10.11 27.53
N ALA A 592 5.93 -10.62 26.34
CA ALA A 592 7.21 -11.28 26.07
C ALA A 592 8.40 -10.29 26.19
N VAL A 593 8.25 -9.06 25.69
CA VAL A 593 9.24 -7.98 25.88
C VAL A 593 9.39 -7.64 27.36
N GLU A 594 8.29 -7.46 28.10
CA GLU A 594 8.32 -7.16 29.54
C GLU A 594 9.02 -8.27 30.34
N ARG A 595 8.83 -9.53 29.94
CA ARG A 595 9.51 -10.69 30.57
C ARG A 595 10.90 -10.98 30.00
N ALA A 596 11.42 -10.14 29.11
CA ALA A 596 12.73 -10.27 28.48
C ALA A 596 12.97 -11.61 27.76
N THR A 597 11.92 -12.22 27.19
CA THR A 597 12.01 -13.51 26.50
C THR A 597 11.66 -13.39 25.02
N ARG A 598 12.30 -14.25 24.20
CA ARG A 598 12.02 -14.39 22.77
C ARG A 598 11.12 -15.59 22.47
N GLU A 599 10.95 -16.49 23.42
CA GLU A 599 10.08 -17.66 23.29
C GLU A 599 8.70 -17.33 23.86
N ILE A 600 7.67 -17.47 23.04
CA ILE A 600 6.28 -17.27 23.42
C ILE A 600 5.66 -18.63 23.74
N THR A 601 5.52 -18.89 25.03
CA THR A 601 4.88 -20.08 25.59
C THR A 601 3.39 -19.83 25.84
N LEU A 602 2.64 -20.90 26.14
CA LEU A 602 1.22 -20.82 26.48
C LEU A 602 0.95 -19.83 27.63
N GLU A 603 1.82 -19.79 28.63
CA GLU A 603 1.69 -18.89 29.79
C GLU A 603 1.73 -17.41 29.38
N ILE A 604 2.59 -17.05 28.42
CA ILE A 604 2.73 -15.67 27.92
C ILE A 604 1.50 -15.29 27.09
N VAL A 605 0.94 -16.25 26.33
CA VAL A 605 -0.31 -16.05 25.60
C VAL A 605 -1.47 -15.78 26.55
N GLU A 606 -1.58 -16.54 27.64
CA GLU A 606 -2.61 -16.36 28.65
C GLU A 606 -2.48 -15.01 29.37
N ALA A 607 -1.27 -14.63 29.75
CA ALA A 607 -0.99 -13.33 30.36
C ALA A 607 -1.35 -12.16 29.42
N GLY A 608 -1.03 -12.28 28.12
CA GLY A 608 -1.41 -11.26 27.12
C GLY A 608 -2.92 -11.14 26.93
N ILE A 609 -3.64 -12.27 26.92
CA ILE A 609 -5.10 -12.28 26.81
C ILE A 609 -5.75 -11.66 28.05
N GLU A 610 -5.24 -11.98 29.25
CA GLU A 610 -5.77 -11.44 30.51
C GLU A 610 -5.53 -9.92 30.62
N ALA A 611 -4.34 -9.46 30.21
CA ALA A 611 -4.06 -8.02 30.10
C ALA A 611 -5.01 -7.31 29.12
N GLY A 612 -5.36 -7.97 28.01
CA GLY A 612 -6.34 -7.46 27.05
C GLY A 612 -7.76 -7.37 27.62
N LYS A 613 -8.20 -8.39 28.37
CA LYS A 613 -9.51 -8.40 29.04
C LYS A 613 -9.60 -7.30 30.10
N LYS A 614 -8.54 -7.09 30.88
CA LYS A 614 -8.52 -6.04 31.91
C LYS A 614 -8.70 -4.65 31.32
N ILE A 615 -8.00 -4.34 30.23
CA ILE A 615 -8.16 -3.07 29.50
C ILE A 615 -9.56 -2.95 28.90
N MET A 616 -10.10 -4.03 28.32
CA MET A 616 -11.46 -4.01 27.78
C MET A 616 -12.50 -3.77 28.88
N SER A 617 -12.31 -4.37 30.06
CA SER A 617 -13.15 -4.14 31.23
C SER A 617 -13.06 -2.70 31.72
N GLU A 618 -11.85 -2.14 31.80
CA GLU A 618 -11.61 -0.74 32.18
C GLU A 618 -12.22 0.24 31.15
N LEU A 619 -12.15 -0.07 29.86
CA LEU A 619 -12.76 0.71 28.77
C LEU A 619 -14.30 0.62 28.79
N ILE A 620 -14.87 -0.55 29.05
CA ILE A 620 -16.33 -0.74 29.18
C ILE A 620 -16.85 -0.02 30.43
N GLU A 621 -16.12 -0.08 31.54
CA GLU A 621 -16.46 0.69 32.74
C GLU A 621 -16.35 2.21 32.51
N ALA A 622 -15.34 2.67 31.79
CA ALA A 622 -15.21 4.07 31.41
C ALA A 622 -16.36 4.51 30.49
N TYR A 623 -16.74 3.69 29.51
CA TYR A 623 -17.86 3.93 28.59
C TYR A 623 -19.22 3.99 29.32
N ASN A 624 -19.46 3.06 30.26
CA ASN A 624 -20.68 3.03 31.06
C ASN A 624 -20.81 4.23 32.00
N ARG A 625 -19.70 4.87 32.41
CA ARG A 625 -19.72 6.07 33.26
C ARG A 625 -19.93 7.38 32.49
N THR A 626 -19.55 7.46 31.23
CA THR A 626 -19.54 8.74 30.48
C THR A 626 -20.56 8.82 29.34
N GLY A 627 -21.17 7.70 28.93
CA GLY A 627 -22.19 7.69 27.87
C GLY A 627 -21.71 8.19 26.51
N GLN A 628 -20.40 8.35 26.32
CA GLN A 628 -19.78 8.79 25.07
C GLN A 628 -18.58 7.91 24.78
N SER A 629 -18.55 7.37 23.55
CA SER A 629 -17.42 6.63 22.98
C SER A 629 -16.15 7.49 23.04
N PRO A 630 -14.99 6.96 23.48
CA PRO A 630 -13.73 7.69 23.39
C PRO A 630 -13.42 7.94 21.91
N ARG A 631 -13.36 9.23 21.56
CA ARG A 631 -13.01 9.75 20.24
C ARG A 631 -11.69 9.13 19.76
N GLN A 632 -11.76 8.49 18.60
CA GLN A 632 -10.61 8.00 17.82
C GLN A 632 -9.85 9.16 17.18
#